data_AF-A0A3S5FBY9-F1
#
_entry.id   AF-A0A3S5FBY9-F1
#
_cell.length_a   1.000
_cell.length_b   1.000
_cell.length_c   1.000
_cell.angle_alpha   90.00
_cell.angle_beta   90.00
_cell.angle_gamma   90.00
#
_symmetry.space_group_name_H-M   'P 1'
#
loop_
_entity.id
_entity.type
_entity.pdbx_description
1 polymer ?
#
loop_
_entity_poly.entity_id
_entity_poly.type
_entity_poly.pdbx_seq_one_letter_code
_entity_poly.pdbx_strand_id
1 'polypeptide(L)'
;MSRIKGCRIYHRIYSTPSSDVNQPSQPYSVLLKANHRQGALIFESGVVAELTSSEYSSLSQGYSKISDACACLGVLVTRPGLLAGGVDIRINESISYLVLVTDCRSVGKLTNFEVFQIRAVHFLCLRQANFEEEALGEIRKFLSSGAFYFSRNVSNDCPYDLTLNFQRQAEIFSKRFLVDNNDLTDPFRATICDDIHSLADTDLRFLWNRGLMSYFARAGIRPQEWTVSIICGYFKDSIVFCGPKQARLGIVSRLSAQHAGTRFYARGVNDEGDVANFVETEQVFIYYALINSH
;
A
#
# COMPACT_ATOMS: atom_id res chain seq x y z
N MET A 1 10.41 -7.24 18.35
CA MET A 1 9.03 -7.62 17.95
C MET A 1 8.16 -6.43 17.48
N SER A 2 8.54 -5.15 17.62
CA SER A 2 7.67 -3.99 17.29
C SER A 2 7.79 -3.40 15.87
N ARG A 3 8.72 -3.85 15.02
CA ARG A 3 9.01 -3.23 13.70
C ARG A 3 8.05 -3.56 12.57
N ILE A 4 7.14 -4.53 12.76
CA ILE A 4 6.27 -4.99 11.66
C ILE A 4 5.07 -4.05 11.43
N LYS A 5 4.58 -3.39 12.49
CA LYS A 5 3.43 -2.48 12.41
C LYS A 5 3.83 -1.20 11.66
N GLY A 6 3.14 -0.89 10.57
CA GLY A 6 3.40 0.29 9.73
C GLY A 6 2.36 1.40 9.87
N CYS A 7 1.14 1.07 10.31
CA CYS A 7 0.10 2.06 10.57
C CYS A 7 -0.84 1.68 11.72
N ARG A 8 -1.52 2.70 12.26
CA ARG A 8 -2.49 2.58 13.35
C ARG A 8 -3.83 3.12 12.90
N ILE A 9 -4.90 2.46 13.31
CA ILE A 9 -6.26 2.81 12.93
C ILE A 9 -7.05 3.15 14.18
N TYR A 10 -7.76 4.26 14.11
CA TYR A 10 -8.61 4.76 15.19
C TYR A 10 -10.03 4.98 14.70
N HIS A 11 -10.98 4.88 15.61
CA HIS A 11 -12.39 5.10 15.39
C HIS A 11 -12.90 6.13 16.39
N ARG A 12 -13.80 7.01 15.97
CA ARG A 12 -14.35 8.05 16.84
C ARG A 12 -15.07 7.43 18.03
N ILE A 13 -14.86 8.01 19.20
CA ILE A 13 -15.60 7.67 20.42
C ILE A 13 -16.93 8.42 20.36
N TYR A 14 -18.02 7.69 20.19
CA TYR A 14 -19.36 8.25 20.28
C TYR A 14 -19.75 8.33 21.75
N SER A 15 -20.02 9.54 22.24
CA SER A 15 -20.70 9.70 23.54
C SER A 15 -22.06 9.00 23.48
N THR A 16 -22.45 8.36 24.59
CA THR A 16 -23.81 7.83 24.74
C THR A 16 -24.83 8.90 24.36
N PRO A 17 -25.86 8.57 23.56
CA PRO A 17 -26.80 9.56 23.07
C PRO A 17 -27.36 10.33 24.27
N SER A 18 -27.17 11.64 24.26
CA SER A 18 -27.90 12.52 25.16
C SER A 18 -29.39 12.31 24.90
N SER A 19 -30.21 12.38 25.93
CA SER A 19 -31.68 12.31 25.82
C SER A 19 -32.29 13.48 25.03
N ASP A 20 -31.45 14.36 24.45
CA ASP A 20 -31.83 15.42 23.53
C ASP A 20 -32.01 14.87 22.13
N VAL A 21 -33.28 14.69 21.74
CA VAL A 21 -33.74 14.24 20.41
C VAL A 21 -33.26 15.17 19.27
N ASN A 22 -32.71 16.34 19.59
CA ASN A 22 -32.31 17.38 18.63
C ASN A 22 -30.79 17.47 18.37
N GLN A 23 -29.95 16.62 18.96
CA GLN A 23 -28.53 16.58 18.58
C GLN A 23 -28.33 15.70 17.33
N PRO A 24 -27.74 16.22 16.24
CA PRO A 24 -27.44 15.41 15.08
C PRO A 24 -26.47 14.29 15.47
N SER A 25 -26.79 13.05 15.08
CA SER A 25 -25.91 11.90 15.29
C SER A 25 -24.55 12.18 14.65
N GLN A 26 -23.48 12.11 15.43
CA GLN A 26 -22.13 12.33 14.90
C GLN A 26 -21.84 11.31 13.78
N PRO A 27 -21.24 11.74 12.66
CA PRO A 27 -20.99 10.85 11.54
C PRO A 27 -19.94 9.79 11.88
N TYR A 28 -20.04 8.63 11.22
CA TYR A 28 -19.04 7.56 11.29
C TYR A 28 -17.67 8.08 10.83
N SER A 29 -16.63 7.90 11.65
CA SER A 29 -15.30 8.42 11.32
C SER A 29 -14.14 7.50 11.74
N VAL A 30 -13.17 7.39 10.84
CA VAL A 30 -11.96 6.57 11.00
C VAL A 30 -10.73 7.42 10.75
N LEU A 31 -9.69 7.26 11.57
CA LEU A 31 -8.36 7.82 11.34
C LEU A 31 -7.36 6.74 10.97
N LEU A 32 -6.52 7.01 9.98
CA LEU A 32 -5.36 6.20 9.62
C LEU A 32 -4.08 7.01 9.89
N LYS A 33 -3.25 6.52 10.81
CA LYS A 33 -1.95 7.10 11.13
C LYS A 33 -0.83 6.21 10.59
N ALA A 34 -0.04 6.71 9.65
CA ALA A 34 1.18 6.04 9.20
C ALA A 34 2.35 6.32 10.15
N ASN A 35 3.30 5.39 10.28
CA ASN A 35 4.46 5.57 11.18
C ASN A 35 5.54 6.47 10.59
N HIS A 36 5.79 6.37 9.28
CA HIS A 36 6.88 7.02 8.58
C HIS A 36 6.63 8.51 8.27
N ARG A 37 5.42 9.02 8.50
CA ARG A 37 5.06 10.42 8.27
C ARG A 37 4.29 11.03 9.42
N GLN A 38 4.36 12.34 9.55
CA GLN A 38 3.50 13.08 10.48
C GLN A 38 2.11 13.33 9.89
N GLY A 39 1.15 13.73 10.73
CA GLY A 39 -0.26 13.85 10.34
C GLY A 39 -1.01 12.51 10.27
N ALA A 40 -2.25 12.53 9.80
CA ALA A 40 -3.13 11.35 9.66
C ALA A 40 -4.08 11.53 8.46
N LEU A 41 -4.66 10.44 7.95
CA LEU A 41 -5.85 10.53 7.12
C LEU A 41 -7.10 10.43 7.98
N ILE A 42 -8.10 11.23 7.66
CA ILE A 42 -9.45 11.10 8.19
C ILE A 42 -10.40 10.65 7.10
N PHE A 43 -11.24 9.68 7.44
CA PHE A 43 -12.37 9.23 6.65
C PHE A 43 -13.64 9.60 7.41
N GLU A 44 -14.49 10.42 6.81
CA GLU A 44 -15.75 10.86 7.39
C GLU A 44 -16.73 11.21 6.28
N SER A 45 -18.00 10.82 6.44
CA SER A 45 -19.08 11.17 5.50
C SER A 45 -18.78 10.82 4.03
N GLY A 46 -18.05 9.72 3.80
CA GLY A 46 -17.69 9.23 2.46
C GLY A 46 -16.50 9.94 1.79
N VAL A 47 -15.88 10.89 2.48
CA VAL A 47 -14.72 11.67 2.00
C VAL A 47 -13.47 11.28 2.78
N VAL A 48 -12.30 11.46 2.15
CA VAL A 48 -10.99 11.37 2.80
C VAL A 48 -10.30 12.72 2.76
N ALA A 49 -9.63 13.09 3.86
CA ALA A 49 -8.80 14.28 3.94
C ALA A 49 -7.49 13.99 4.67
N GLU A 50 -6.47 14.78 4.36
CA GLU A 50 -5.18 14.74 5.02
C GLU A 50 -5.13 15.77 6.15
N LEU A 51 -4.79 15.30 7.36
CA LEU A 51 -4.62 16.11 8.55
C LEU A 51 -3.14 16.39 8.79
N THR A 52 -2.83 17.63 9.12
CA THR A 52 -1.53 18.06 9.64
C THR A 52 -1.27 17.49 11.03
N SER A 53 -0.03 17.58 11.50
CA SER A 53 0.37 17.10 12.84
C SER A 53 -0.38 17.81 13.98
N SER A 54 -0.64 19.11 13.84
CA SER A 54 -1.37 19.92 14.82
C SER A 54 -2.86 19.57 14.85
N GLU A 55 -3.49 19.41 13.68
CA GLU A 55 -4.88 18.98 13.57
C GLU A 55 -5.08 17.58 14.14
N TYR A 56 -4.21 16.63 13.78
CA TYR A 56 -4.24 15.28 14.34
C TYR A 56 -4.10 15.28 15.87
N SER A 57 -3.16 16.06 16.42
CA SER A 57 -2.95 16.11 17.88
C SER A 57 -4.19 16.59 18.61
N SER A 58 -4.89 17.58 18.05
CA SER A 58 -6.13 18.12 18.63
C SER A 58 -7.29 17.13 18.48
N LEU A 59 -7.45 16.54 17.30
CA LEU A 59 -8.58 15.66 16.98
C LEU A 59 -8.46 14.28 17.63
N SER A 60 -7.24 13.76 17.81
CA SER A 60 -6.99 12.39 18.27
C SER A 60 -7.59 12.07 19.65
N GLN A 61 -7.85 13.07 20.48
CA GLN A 61 -8.48 12.89 21.80
C GLN A 61 -9.89 12.29 21.71
N GLY A 62 -10.62 12.56 20.62
CA GLY A 62 -11.97 12.01 20.38
C GLY A 62 -11.96 10.62 19.73
N TYR A 63 -10.81 9.98 19.60
CA TYR A 63 -10.67 8.72 18.86
C TYR A 63 -10.03 7.64 19.72
N SER A 64 -10.59 6.43 19.64
CA SER A 64 -10.05 5.24 20.28
C SER A 64 -9.34 4.37 19.24
N LYS A 65 -8.20 3.81 19.62
CA LYS A 65 -7.47 2.91 18.73
C LYS A 65 -8.24 1.60 18.58
N ILE A 66 -8.50 1.18 17.35
CA ILE A 66 -9.21 -0.08 17.06
C ILE A 66 -8.29 -1.18 16.54
N SER A 67 -7.22 -0.83 15.82
CA SER A 67 -6.34 -1.84 15.21
C SER A 67 -4.95 -1.29 14.90
N ASP A 68 -3.98 -2.20 14.83
CA ASP A 68 -2.69 -1.97 14.20
C ASP A 68 -2.64 -2.77 12.90
N ALA A 69 -2.00 -2.21 11.87
CA ALA A 69 -1.76 -2.90 10.62
C ALA A 69 -0.28 -2.80 10.22
N CYS A 70 0.18 -3.81 9.49
CA CYS A 70 1.50 -3.86 8.90
C CYS A 70 1.63 -2.84 7.76
N ALA A 71 0.57 -2.66 6.97
CA ALA A 71 0.49 -1.70 5.88
C ALA A 71 -0.96 -1.40 5.47
N CYS A 72 -1.17 -0.30 4.76
CA CYS A 72 -2.42 0.02 4.07
C CYS A 72 -2.26 -0.26 2.58
N LEU A 73 -3.25 -0.94 1.97
CA LEU A 73 -3.24 -1.25 0.53
C LEU A 73 -4.05 -0.24 -0.30
N GLY A 74 -4.94 0.52 0.34
CA GLY A 74 -5.84 1.47 -0.31
C GLY A 74 -7.29 1.32 0.14
N VAL A 75 -8.21 1.87 -0.66
CA VAL A 75 -9.65 1.80 -0.39
C VAL A 75 -10.33 1.03 -1.52
N LEU A 76 -11.05 -0.03 -1.16
CA LEU A 76 -11.95 -0.75 -2.06
C LEU A 76 -13.33 -0.08 -2.00
N VAL A 77 -13.87 0.30 -3.15
CA VAL A 77 -15.24 0.83 -3.25
C VAL A 77 -16.10 -0.22 -3.93
N THR A 78 -17.09 -0.75 -3.22
CA THR A 78 -18.11 -1.67 -3.76
C THR A 78 -19.37 -0.88 -4.11
N ARG A 79 -20.06 -1.31 -5.16
CA ARG A 79 -21.43 -0.87 -5.43
C ARG A 79 -22.38 -1.98 -4.99
N PRO A 80 -23.40 -1.69 -4.16
CA PRO A 80 -24.43 -2.66 -3.83
C PRO A 80 -25.03 -3.25 -5.12
N GLY A 81 -25.12 -4.58 -5.20
CA GLY A 81 -25.68 -5.30 -6.36
C GLY A 81 -24.68 -5.79 -7.41
N LEU A 82 -23.49 -5.20 -7.54
CA LEU A 82 -22.51 -5.66 -8.55
C LEU A 82 -21.84 -7.00 -8.16
N LEU A 83 -21.68 -7.27 -6.87
CA LEU A 83 -21.04 -8.49 -6.36
C LEU A 83 -22.04 -9.59 -5.95
N ALA A 84 -23.30 -9.22 -5.69
CA ALA A 84 -24.30 -10.13 -5.10
C ALA A 84 -25.41 -10.57 -6.08
N GLY A 85 -25.36 -10.19 -7.36
CA GLY A 85 -26.38 -10.58 -8.36
C GLY A 85 -27.81 -10.13 -8.06
N GLY A 86 -28.00 -9.28 -7.04
CA GLY A 86 -29.30 -8.85 -6.54
C GLY A 86 -29.73 -7.51 -7.15
N VAL A 87 -30.91 -7.52 -7.77
CA VAL A 87 -31.63 -6.34 -8.27
C VAL A 87 -32.33 -5.66 -7.09
N ASP A 88 -31.59 -4.97 -6.22
CA ASP A 88 -32.21 -4.01 -5.29
C ASP A 88 -31.67 -2.61 -5.56
N ILE A 89 -32.41 -1.90 -6.42
CA ILE A 89 -32.12 -0.56 -6.98
C ILE A 89 -32.28 0.55 -5.92
N ARG A 90 -32.57 0.21 -4.65
CA ARG A 90 -32.98 1.18 -3.63
C ARG A 90 -31.88 1.80 -2.78
N ILE A 91 -30.62 1.39 -2.91
CA ILE A 91 -29.50 2.09 -2.27
C ILE A 91 -28.35 2.21 -3.26
N ASN A 92 -28.33 3.30 -4.02
CA ASN A 92 -27.30 3.62 -5.01
C ASN A 92 -25.98 4.14 -4.36
N GLU A 93 -25.77 3.86 -3.08
CA GLU A 93 -24.63 4.38 -2.32
C GLU A 93 -23.52 3.34 -2.28
N SER A 94 -22.37 3.70 -2.86
CA SER A 94 -21.17 2.87 -2.79
C SER A 94 -20.68 2.71 -1.35
N ILE A 95 -20.27 1.50 -0.98
CA ILE A 95 -19.66 1.22 0.32
C ILE A 95 -18.15 1.17 0.13
N SER A 96 -17.43 1.89 0.99
CA SER A 96 -15.97 1.97 0.94
C SER A 96 -15.36 1.19 2.10
N TYR A 97 -14.31 0.44 1.80
CA TYR A 97 -13.55 -0.38 2.75
C TYR A 97 -12.08 -0.01 2.70
N LEU A 98 -11.50 0.32 3.85
CA LEU A 98 -10.06 0.47 4.00
C LEU A 98 -9.43 -0.92 4.06
N VAL A 99 -8.52 -1.22 3.13
CA VAL A 99 -7.88 -2.52 3.00
C VAL A 99 -6.52 -2.50 3.72
N LEU A 100 -6.41 -3.29 4.78
CA LEU A 100 -5.28 -3.28 5.71
C LEU A 100 -4.58 -4.63 5.71
N VAL A 101 -3.26 -4.65 5.69
CA VAL A 101 -2.47 -5.86 5.94
C VAL A 101 -2.37 -6.04 7.45
N THR A 102 -3.04 -7.03 8.02
CA THR A 102 -3.01 -7.30 9.47
C THR A 102 -1.88 -8.23 9.87
N ASP A 103 -1.49 -9.14 8.98
CA ASP A 103 -0.38 -10.06 9.19
C ASP A 103 0.51 -10.15 7.96
N CYS A 104 1.83 -10.10 8.18
CA CYS A 104 2.84 -10.29 7.16
C CYS A 104 4.10 -10.94 7.72
N ARG A 105 4.87 -11.58 6.85
CA ARG A 105 6.14 -12.24 7.18
C ARG A 105 7.28 -11.55 6.47
N SER A 106 8.31 -11.13 7.21
CA SER A 106 9.58 -10.73 6.60
C SER A 106 10.21 -11.94 5.89
N VAL A 107 10.47 -11.80 4.59
CA VAL A 107 11.00 -12.89 3.74
C VAL A 107 12.44 -12.67 3.31
N GLY A 108 12.97 -11.47 3.52
CA GLY A 108 14.37 -11.16 3.30
C GLY A 108 14.64 -9.67 3.29
N LYS A 109 15.93 -9.34 3.33
CA LYS A 109 16.40 -7.95 3.38
C LYS A 109 17.55 -7.79 2.39
N LEU A 110 17.35 -6.88 1.44
CA LEU A 110 18.40 -6.41 0.53
C LEU A 110 18.95 -5.08 1.06
N THR A 111 19.91 -4.49 0.34
CA THR A 111 20.69 -3.28 0.70
C THR A 111 20.01 -2.37 1.74
N ASN A 112 18.91 -1.72 1.33
CA ASN A 112 18.22 -0.66 2.09
C ASN A 112 16.74 -0.96 2.32
N PHE A 113 16.21 -2.09 1.85
CA PHE A 113 14.80 -2.43 2.00
C PHE A 113 14.58 -3.87 2.49
N GLU A 114 13.50 -4.04 3.23
CA GLU A 114 13.02 -5.33 3.74
C GLU A 114 11.74 -5.69 3.01
N VAL A 115 11.65 -6.94 2.56
CA VAL A 115 10.51 -7.47 1.80
C VAL A 115 9.62 -8.28 2.72
N PHE A 116 8.32 -8.00 2.66
CA PHE A 116 7.29 -8.61 3.48
C PHE A 116 6.28 -9.33 2.59
N GLN A 117 6.01 -10.59 2.91
CA GLN A 117 4.95 -11.38 2.30
C GLN A 117 3.64 -11.17 3.07
N ILE A 118 2.55 -10.86 2.36
CA ILE A 118 1.23 -10.69 2.95
C ILE A 118 0.65 -12.05 3.36
N ARG A 119 0.15 -12.15 4.60
CA ARG A 119 -0.43 -13.37 5.18
C ARG A 119 -1.90 -13.23 5.52
N ALA A 120 -2.32 -12.03 5.96
CA ALA A 120 -3.71 -11.73 6.21
C ALA A 120 -4.02 -10.26 5.90
N VAL A 121 -5.22 -10.03 5.37
CA VAL A 121 -5.78 -8.69 5.18
C VAL A 121 -7.11 -8.54 5.90
N HIS A 122 -7.42 -7.30 6.27
CA HIS A 122 -8.68 -6.88 6.87
C HIS A 122 -9.33 -5.76 6.07
N PHE A 123 -10.64 -5.86 5.87
CA PHE A 123 -11.46 -4.86 5.21
C PHE A 123 -12.25 -4.11 6.28
N LEU A 124 -11.84 -2.90 6.57
CA LEU A 124 -12.52 -2.05 7.54
C LEU A 124 -13.55 -1.17 6.81
N CYS A 125 -14.84 -1.37 7.10
CA CYS A 125 -15.88 -0.52 6.55
C CYS A 125 -15.72 0.93 7.03
N LEU A 126 -15.78 1.87 6.08
CA LEU A 126 -15.65 3.32 6.30
C LEU A 126 -16.99 4.02 6.54
N ARG A 127 -18.10 3.25 6.60
CA ARG A 127 -19.45 3.78 6.82
C ARG A 127 -20.03 3.38 8.18
N GLN A 128 -19.69 2.19 8.68
CA GLN A 128 -20.24 1.65 9.91
C GLN A 128 -19.30 0.60 10.52
N ALA A 129 -19.35 0.45 11.84
CA ALA A 129 -18.53 -0.53 12.56
C ALA A 129 -19.04 -1.96 12.30
N ASN A 130 -18.12 -2.92 12.25
CA ASN A 130 -18.39 -4.37 12.18
C ASN A 130 -19.25 -4.81 10.98
N PHE A 131 -19.24 -4.05 9.89
CA PHE A 131 -19.90 -4.45 8.65
C PHE A 131 -18.91 -5.09 7.68
N GLU A 132 -19.25 -6.29 7.24
CA GLU A 132 -18.49 -7.03 6.24
C GLU A 132 -19.46 -7.72 5.28
N GLU A 133 -19.28 -7.49 3.98
CA GLU A 133 -20.00 -8.21 2.93
C GLU A 133 -19.37 -9.57 2.68
N GLU A 134 -20.19 -10.62 2.49
CA GLU A 134 -19.73 -11.98 2.18
C GLU A 134 -18.85 -12.03 0.92
N ALA A 135 -19.15 -11.19 -0.08
CA ALA A 135 -18.37 -11.10 -1.32
C ALA A 135 -16.90 -10.68 -1.11
N LEU A 136 -16.57 -10.04 0.02
CA LEU A 136 -15.20 -9.70 0.37
C LEU A 136 -14.37 -10.93 0.77
N GLY A 137 -15.03 -12.05 1.09
CA GLY A 137 -14.38 -13.29 1.49
C GLY A 137 -13.40 -13.82 0.44
N GLU A 138 -13.78 -13.80 -0.84
CA GLU A 138 -12.92 -14.28 -1.93
C GLU A 138 -11.76 -13.33 -2.21
N ILE A 139 -12.00 -12.01 -2.16
CA ILE A 139 -10.93 -11.00 -2.33
C ILE A 139 -9.93 -11.10 -1.17
N ARG A 140 -10.42 -11.31 0.06
CA ARG A 140 -9.60 -11.52 1.25
C ARG A 140 -8.73 -12.76 1.11
N LYS A 141 -9.30 -13.90 0.69
CA LYS A 141 -8.55 -15.14 0.42
C LYS A 141 -7.49 -14.93 -0.65
N PHE A 142 -7.85 -14.23 -1.73
CA PHE A 142 -6.93 -13.93 -2.83
C PHE A 142 -5.72 -13.12 -2.35
N LEU A 143 -5.94 -11.98 -1.69
CA LEU A 143 -4.86 -11.13 -1.15
C LEU A 143 -4.05 -11.83 -0.05
N SER A 144 -4.66 -12.77 0.68
CA SER A 144 -4.02 -13.56 1.74
C SER A 144 -3.38 -14.88 1.24
N SER A 145 -3.35 -15.12 -0.07
CA SER A 145 -2.81 -16.35 -0.68
C SER A 145 -1.32 -16.57 -0.44
N GLY A 146 -0.58 -15.54 -0.01
CA GLY A 146 0.88 -15.56 0.08
C GLY A 146 1.59 -15.26 -1.23
N ALA A 147 0.86 -14.95 -2.31
CA ALA A 147 1.45 -14.54 -3.59
C ALA A 147 1.87 -13.05 -3.61
N PHE A 148 1.44 -12.26 -2.62
CA PHE A 148 1.63 -10.81 -2.59
C PHE A 148 2.74 -10.36 -1.65
N TYR A 149 3.53 -9.39 -2.13
CA TYR A 149 4.67 -8.84 -1.41
C TYR A 149 4.66 -7.32 -1.48
N PHE A 150 5.12 -6.68 -0.40
CA PHE A 150 5.46 -5.26 -0.35
C PHE A 150 6.84 -5.10 0.27
N SER A 151 7.42 -3.91 0.19
CA SER A 151 8.66 -3.62 0.89
C SER A 151 8.65 -2.26 1.55
N ARG A 152 9.54 -2.11 2.53
CA ARG A 152 9.80 -0.86 3.22
C ARG A 152 11.29 -0.62 3.32
N ASN A 153 11.68 0.63 3.27
CA ASN A 153 13.05 1.02 3.56
C ASN A 153 13.35 0.78 5.05
N VAL A 154 14.50 0.17 5.30
CA VAL A 154 14.96 -0.31 6.60
C VAL A 154 15.29 0.84 7.56
N SER A 155 15.68 1.98 7.01
CA SER A 155 16.17 3.14 7.75
C SER A 155 15.04 4.04 8.23
N ASN A 156 14.04 4.30 7.39
CA ASN A 156 12.96 5.28 7.64
C ASN A 156 11.55 4.67 7.64
N ASP A 157 11.40 3.35 7.46
CA ASP A 157 10.11 2.62 7.38
C ASP A 157 9.19 3.08 6.24
N CYS A 158 9.70 3.90 5.31
CA CYS A 158 8.93 4.39 4.18
C CYS A 158 8.64 3.26 3.18
N PRO A 159 7.49 3.30 2.48
CA PRO A 159 7.20 2.35 1.41
C PRO A 159 8.32 2.33 0.36
N TYR A 160 8.73 1.14 -0.05
CA TYR A 160 9.71 0.95 -1.13
C TYR A 160 9.04 0.23 -2.30
N ASP A 161 9.24 0.75 -3.50
CA ASP A 161 8.52 0.31 -4.70
C ASP A 161 9.17 -0.94 -5.33
N LEU A 162 8.57 -2.11 -5.09
CA LEU A 162 9.00 -3.37 -5.70
C LEU A 162 8.56 -3.53 -7.16
N THR A 163 7.73 -2.65 -7.70
CA THR A 163 7.24 -2.79 -9.08
C THR A 163 8.35 -2.53 -10.11
N LEU A 164 9.31 -1.67 -9.75
CA LEU A 164 10.45 -1.32 -10.56
C LEU A 164 11.58 -2.35 -10.41
N ASN A 165 12.31 -2.59 -11.49
CA ASN A 165 13.62 -3.22 -11.39
C ASN A 165 14.69 -2.21 -10.99
N PHE A 166 15.84 -2.71 -10.53
CA PHE A 166 16.93 -1.87 -10.05
C PHE A 166 17.46 -0.92 -11.13
N GLN A 167 17.46 -1.35 -12.40
CA GLN A 167 17.88 -0.48 -13.51
C GLN A 167 16.96 0.73 -13.64
N ARG A 168 15.65 0.53 -13.74
CA ARG A 168 14.67 1.63 -13.87
C ARG A 168 14.65 2.53 -12.64
N GLN A 169 14.83 1.93 -11.46
CA GLN A 169 14.96 2.69 -10.23
C GLN A 169 16.18 3.62 -10.26
N ALA A 170 17.33 3.13 -10.73
CA ALA A 170 18.52 3.95 -10.92
C ALA A 170 18.30 5.06 -11.96
N GLU A 171 17.61 4.78 -13.07
CA GLU A 171 17.26 5.78 -14.08
C GLU A 171 16.38 6.90 -13.52
N ILE A 172 15.36 6.56 -12.73
CA ILE A 172 14.48 7.55 -12.06
C ILE A 172 15.28 8.37 -11.05
N PHE A 173 16.14 7.72 -10.27
CA PHE A 173 17.00 8.40 -9.31
C PHE A 173 17.93 9.41 -10.02
N SER A 174 18.59 9.01 -11.11
CA SER A 174 19.43 9.89 -11.91
C SER A 174 18.64 11.06 -12.52
N LYS A 175 17.44 10.81 -13.03
CA LYS A 175 16.57 11.88 -13.58
C LYS A 175 16.18 12.89 -12.51
N ARG A 176 15.80 12.44 -11.31
CA ARG A 176 15.45 13.34 -10.18
C ARG A 176 16.64 14.22 -9.78
N PHE A 177 17.82 13.63 -9.61
CA PHE A 177 19.04 14.37 -9.29
C PHE A 177 19.38 15.47 -10.31
N LEU A 178 19.11 15.24 -11.60
CA LEU A 178 19.33 16.25 -12.64
C LEU A 178 18.26 17.36 -12.62
N VAL A 179 17.01 17.05 -12.26
CA VAL A 179 15.90 18.02 -12.17
C VAL A 179 16.02 18.92 -10.95
N ASP A 180 16.44 18.38 -9.80
CA ASP A 180 16.56 19.14 -8.55
C ASP A 180 17.60 20.28 -8.63
N ASN A 181 18.50 20.27 -9.64
CA ASN A 181 19.41 21.39 -9.89
C ASN A 181 18.76 22.59 -10.61
N ASN A 182 17.54 22.45 -11.15
CA ASN A 182 16.90 23.47 -11.98
C ASN A 182 15.56 24.02 -11.45
N ASP A 183 14.93 23.42 -10.43
CA ASP A 183 13.62 23.88 -9.96
C ASP A 183 13.47 23.84 -8.43
N LEU A 184 13.78 24.96 -7.78
CA LEU A 184 13.68 25.17 -6.33
C LEU A 184 12.25 25.53 -5.87
N THR A 185 11.23 25.44 -6.74
CA THR A 185 9.93 26.08 -6.50
C THR A 185 8.81 25.21 -5.94
N ASP A 186 9.01 23.91 -5.69
CA ASP A 186 7.98 23.06 -5.05
C ASP A 186 8.24 22.87 -3.54
N PRO A 187 7.61 23.68 -2.67
CA PRO A 187 7.75 23.56 -1.21
C PRO A 187 7.18 22.26 -0.63
N PHE A 188 6.42 21.46 -1.38
CA PHE A 188 5.87 20.17 -0.93
C PHE A 188 6.78 18.96 -1.23
N ARG A 189 7.88 19.12 -1.98
CA ARG A 189 8.86 18.05 -2.25
C ARG A 189 9.81 17.79 -1.09
N ALA A 190 10.21 18.82 -0.35
CA ALA A 190 11.16 18.70 0.76
C ALA A 190 10.65 17.87 1.96
N THR A 191 9.36 17.50 1.98
CA THR A 191 8.74 16.71 3.06
C THR A 191 8.59 15.22 2.70
N ILE A 192 8.87 14.84 1.44
CA ILE A 192 8.75 13.46 0.97
C ILE A 192 10.08 12.75 1.23
N CYS A 193 10.07 11.52 1.73
CA CYS A 193 11.29 10.73 1.70
C CYS A 193 11.66 10.43 0.24
N ASP A 194 12.95 10.54 -0.11
CA ASP A 194 13.42 10.27 -1.48
C ASP A 194 13.02 8.86 -1.99
N ASP A 195 12.76 7.93 -1.07
CA ASP A 195 12.31 6.56 -1.32
C ASP A 195 10.86 6.44 -1.84
N ILE A 196 10.02 7.48 -1.71
CA ILE A 196 8.64 7.44 -2.23
C ILE A 196 8.65 7.84 -3.71
N HIS A 197 8.37 6.86 -4.56
CA HIS A 197 8.13 7.08 -5.98
C HIS A 197 6.72 7.63 -6.21
N SER A 198 6.58 8.58 -7.14
CA SER A 198 5.26 9.07 -7.53
C SER A 198 4.54 7.99 -8.36
N LEU A 199 3.21 8.07 -8.51
CA LEU A 199 2.49 7.10 -9.35
C LEU A 199 2.97 7.12 -10.81
N ALA A 200 3.50 8.26 -11.28
CA ALA A 200 4.05 8.41 -12.61
C ALA A 200 5.39 7.69 -12.78
N ASP A 201 6.12 7.48 -11.69
CA ASP A 201 7.41 6.79 -11.69
C ASP A 201 7.26 5.27 -11.46
N THR A 202 6.13 4.83 -10.90
CA THR A 202 5.83 3.41 -10.60
C THR A 202 5.52 2.61 -11.88
N ASP A 203 5.99 1.35 -11.96
CA ASP A 203 5.62 0.46 -13.07
C ASP A 203 4.22 -0.13 -12.83
N LEU A 204 3.22 0.51 -13.45
CA LEU A 204 1.81 0.13 -13.34
C LEU A 204 1.53 -1.31 -13.78
N ARG A 205 2.39 -1.89 -14.60
CA ARG A 205 2.24 -3.29 -15.05
C ARG A 205 2.36 -4.25 -13.88
N PHE A 206 3.13 -3.91 -12.85
CA PHE A 206 3.33 -4.78 -11.67
C PHE A 206 2.62 -4.27 -10.41
N LEU A 207 1.87 -3.16 -10.49
CA LEU A 207 1.17 -2.57 -9.35
C LEU A 207 -0.21 -3.20 -9.12
N TRP A 208 -0.27 -4.26 -8.33
CA TRP A 208 -1.50 -5.05 -8.14
C TRP A 208 -2.60 -4.34 -7.34
N ASN A 209 -2.26 -3.35 -6.51
CA ASN A 209 -3.23 -2.54 -5.78
C ASN A 209 -3.52 -1.17 -6.42
N ARG A 210 -3.21 -0.98 -7.71
CA ARG A 210 -3.48 0.29 -8.43
C ARG A 210 -4.92 0.77 -8.26
N GLY A 211 -5.88 -0.14 -8.38
CA GLY A 211 -7.31 0.16 -8.21
C GLY A 211 -7.63 0.68 -6.80
N LEU A 212 -7.04 0.09 -5.76
CA LEU A 212 -7.24 0.51 -4.36
C LEU A 212 -6.61 1.87 -4.05
N MET A 213 -5.46 2.16 -4.67
CA MET A 213 -4.76 3.44 -4.53
C MET A 213 -5.49 4.60 -5.22
N SER A 214 -6.28 4.29 -6.26
CA SER A 214 -6.99 5.31 -7.07
C SER A 214 -7.94 6.18 -6.24
N TYR A 215 -8.49 5.65 -5.14
CA TYR A 215 -9.39 6.41 -4.27
C TYR A 215 -8.70 7.66 -3.70
N PHE A 216 -7.46 7.54 -3.24
CA PHE A 216 -6.66 8.66 -2.72
C PHE A 216 -6.28 9.63 -3.83
N ALA A 217 -5.83 9.12 -4.98
CA ALA A 217 -5.42 9.96 -6.10
C ALA A 217 -6.58 10.86 -6.59
N ARG A 218 -7.81 10.33 -6.66
CA ARG A 218 -9.01 11.11 -7.01
C ARG A 218 -9.38 12.16 -5.96
N ALA A 219 -9.00 11.95 -4.70
CA ALA A 219 -9.18 12.92 -3.62
C ALA A 219 -8.05 13.96 -3.56
N GLY A 220 -7.11 13.95 -4.51
CA GLY A 220 -5.94 14.84 -4.50
C GLY A 220 -4.87 14.44 -3.48
N ILE A 221 -4.97 13.26 -2.88
CA ILE A 221 -4.03 12.73 -1.88
C ILE A 221 -3.04 11.81 -2.58
N ARG A 222 -1.73 12.00 -2.34
CA ARG A 222 -0.68 11.15 -2.91
C ARG A 222 -0.75 9.75 -2.29
N PRO A 223 -1.12 8.70 -3.05
CA PRO A 223 -1.36 7.38 -2.47
C PRO A 223 -0.11 6.77 -1.82
N GLN A 224 1.07 7.02 -2.37
CA GLN A 224 2.33 6.40 -1.93
C GLN A 224 2.80 6.87 -0.55
N GLU A 225 2.24 7.96 -0.05
CA GLU A 225 2.51 8.41 1.32
C GLU A 225 1.74 7.62 2.37
N TRP A 226 0.65 6.99 1.97
CA TRP A 226 -0.31 6.34 2.87
C TRP A 226 -0.45 4.85 2.64
N THR A 227 0.00 4.36 1.48
CA THR A 227 -0.12 2.97 1.06
C THR A 227 1.21 2.39 0.64
N VAL A 228 1.30 1.06 0.61
CA VAL A 228 2.42 0.35 0.01
C VAL A 228 2.03 -0.17 -1.37
N SER A 229 2.97 -0.12 -2.32
CA SER A 229 2.82 -0.86 -3.58
C SER A 229 2.96 -2.36 -3.31
N ILE A 230 2.05 -3.15 -3.88
CA ILE A 230 2.16 -4.62 -3.82
C ILE A 230 2.42 -5.21 -5.21
N ILE A 231 3.30 -6.21 -5.23
CA ILE A 231 3.51 -7.09 -6.39
C ILE A 231 2.89 -8.46 -6.13
N CYS A 232 2.47 -9.16 -7.17
CA CYS A 232 2.20 -10.59 -7.14
C CYS A 232 3.41 -11.32 -7.75
N GLY A 233 3.90 -12.38 -7.11
CA GLY A 233 5.01 -13.16 -7.64
C GLY A 233 5.81 -13.85 -6.55
N TYR A 234 7.13 -13.62 -6.55
CA TYR A 234 8.04 -14.32 -5.63
C TYR A 234 9.23 -13.45 -5.26
N PHE A 235 9.69 -13.62 -4.02
CA PHE A 235 10.92 -13.01 -3.53
C PHE A 235 11.70 -14.00 -2.69
N LYS A 236 13.01 -14.07 -2.91
CA LYS A 236 13.94 -14.82 -2.06
C LYS A 236 15.31 -14.19 -2.07
N ASP A 237 15.95 -14.11 -0.91
CA ASP A 237 17.38 -13.85 -0.82
C ASP A 237 18.13 -15.04 -0.19
N SER A 238 19.42 -15.11 -0.51
CA SER A 238 20.35 -16.09 0.02
C SER A 238 21.73 -15.48 0.16
N ILE A 239 22.49 -15.99 1.12
CA ILE A 239 23.90 -15.68 1.26
C ILE A 239 24.67 -16.67 0.39
N VAL A 240 25.58 -16.15 -0.44
CA VAL A 240 26.47 -16.95 -1.29
C VAL A 240 27.92 -16.60 -0.98
N PHE A 241 28.82 -17.55 -1.16
CA PHE A 241 30.25 -17.37 -0.92
C PHE A 241 31.00 -17.33 -2.25
N CYS A 242 31.80 -16.28 -2.44
CA CYS A 242 32.67 -16.10 -3.59
C CYS A 242 34.13 -16.12 -3.10
N GLY A 243 34.69 -17.32 -3.01
CA GLY A 243 35.96 -17.55 -2.31
C GLY A 243 35.82 -17.24 -0.81
N PRO A 244 36.71 -16.43 -0.19
CA PRO A 244 36.62 -16.09 1.22
C PRO A 244 35.57 -15.01 1.54
N LYS A 245 34.93 -14.43 0.52
CA LYS A 245 34.03 -13.28 0.69
C LYS A 245 32.58 -13.69 0.60
N GLN A 246 31.76 -13.03 1.42
CA GLN A 246 30.32 -13.23 1.46
C GLN A 246 29.63 -12.22 0.54
N ALA A 247 28.68 -12.70 -0.25
CA ALA A 247 27.78 -11.90 -1.07
C ALA A 247 26.32 -12.29 -0.79
N ARG A 248 25.38 -11.44 -1.19
CA ARG A 248 23.94 -11.71 -1.10
C ARG A 248 23.36 -11.77 -2.50
N LEU A 249 22.68 -12.87 -2.80
CA LEU A 249 21.94 -13.07 -4.03
C LEU A 249 20.44 -12.98 -3.72
N GLY A 250 19.77 -11.98 -4.29
CA GLY A 250 18.33 -11.82 -4.28
C GLY A 250 17.73 -12.20 -5.63
N ILE A 251 16.55 -12.81 -5.61
CA ILE A 251 15.70 -13.02 -6.79
C ILE A 251 14.34 -12.40 -6.52
N VAL A 252 13.85 -11.62 -7.48
CA VAL A 252 12.54 -10.97 -7.47
C VAL A 252 11.81 -11.35 -8.75
N SER A 253 10.64 -11.96 -8.64
CA SER A 253 9.76 -12.25 -9.77
C SER A 253 8.44 -11.52 -9.59
N ARG A 254 7.97 -10.82 -10.63
CA ARG A 254 6.76 -10.01 -10.62
C ARG A 254 5.86 -10.41 -11.78
N LEU A 255 4.63 -10.80 -11.49
CA LEU A 255 3.58 -11.08 -12.46
C LEU A 255 2.87 -9.77 -12.83
N SER A 256 2.66 -9.52 -14.11
CA SER A 256 1.93 -8.35 -14.60
C SER A 256 0.45 -8.43 -14.21
N ALA A 257 -0.14 -7.30 -13.84
CA ALA A 257 -1.54 -7.12 -13.50
C ALA A 257 -2.42 -6.73 -14.70
N GLN A 258 -1.84 -6.36 -15.86
CA GLN A 258 -2.60 -5.86 -17.01
C GLN A 258 -3.44 -6.94 -17.71
N HIS A 259 -2.86 -8.12 -17.94
CA HIS A 259 -3.54 -9.25 -18.55
C HIS A 259 -3.29 -10.54 -17.75
N ALA A 260 -3.49 -10.45 -16.44
CA ALA A 260 -3.47 -11.61 -15.55
C ALA A 260 -4.78 -12.39 -15.64
N GLY A 261 -4.69 -13.71 -15.64
CA GLY A 261 -5.87 -14.56 -15.60
C GLY A 261 -5.50 -16.04 -15.64
N THR A 262 -6.43 -16.88 -15.21
CA THR A 262 -6.17 -18.32 -15.30
C THR A 262 -6.06 -18.73 -16.76
N ARG A 263 -5.35 -19.84 -17.02
CA ARG A 263 -5.03 -20.35 -18.36
C ARG A 263 -6.27 -20.55 -19.25
N PHE A 264 -7.48 -20.59 -18.71
CA PHE A 264 -8.71 -20.68 -19.50
C PHE A 264 -9.26 -19.33 -19.96
N TYR A 265 -8.95 -18.23 -19.25
CA TYR A 265 -9.49 -16.90 -19.51
C TYR A 265 -8.48 -15.91 -20.09
N ALA A 266 -7.17 -16.12 -19.86
CA ALA A 266 -6.11 -15.26 -20.41
C ALA A 266 -5.11 -16.12 -21.19
N ARG A 267 -5.06 -15.93 -22.52
CA ARG A 267 -4.07 -16.52 -23.44
C ARG A 267 -3.77 -15.54 -24.56
N GLY A 268 -2.53 -15.56 -25.04
CA GLY A 268 -2.11 -14.73 -26.17
C GLY A 268 -1.95 -13.28 -25.75
N VAL A 269 -2.39 -12.38 -26.63
CA VAL A 269 -2.21 -10.94 -26.51
C VAL A 269 -3.60 -10.29 -26.58
N ASN A 270 -3.88 -9.30 -25.74
CA ASN A 270 -5.12 -8.52 -25.78
C ASN A 270 -5.03 -7.38 -26.82
N ASP A 271 -6.12 -6.64 -27.03
CA ASP A 271 -6.17 -5.54 -28.02
C ASP A 271 -5.21 -4.37 -27.70
N GLU A 272 -4.79 -4.25 -26.44
CA GLU A 272 -3.81 -3.26 -25.97
C GLU A 272 -2.36 -3.72 -26.15
N GLY A 273 -2.13 -4.94 -26.66
CA GLY A 273 -0.80 -5.51 -26.86
C GLY A 273 -0.19 -6.17 -25.62
N ASP A 274 -0.94 -6.32 -24.53
CA ASP A 274 -0.46 -6.96 -23.31
C ASP A 274 -0.49 -8.49 -23.45
N VAL A 275 0.65 -9.11 -23.19
CA VAL A 275 0.79 -10.57 -23.17
C VAL A 275 0.19 -11.15 -21.88
N ALA A 276 -0.58 -12.22 -22.03
CA ALA A 276 -1.20 -12.93 -20.91
C ALA A 276 -0.13 -13.45 -19.93
N ASN A 277 -0.33 -13.19 -18.63
CA ASN A 277 0.53 -13.68 -17.55
C ASN A 277 2.03 -13.36 -17.74
N PHE A 278 2.35 -12.17 -18.26
CA PHE A 278 3.73 -11.70 -18.38
C PHE A 278 4.43 -11.65 -17.01
N VAL A 279 5.65 -12.19 -16.93
CA VAL A 279 6.47 -12.19 -15.70
C VAL A 279 7.83 -11.56 -15.99
N GLU A 280 8.24 -10.63 -15.12
CA GLU A 280 9.62 -10.15 -15.06
C GLU A 280 10.33 -10.82 -13.89
N THR A 281 11.54 -11.35 -14.13
CA THR A 281 12.39 -11.90 -13.06
C THR A 281 13.74 -11.21 -13.08
N GLU A 282 14.12 -10.68 -11.94
CA GLU A 282 15.36 -9.96 -11.71
C GLU A 282 16.21 -10.69 -10.66
N GLN A 283 17.51 -10.77 -10.93
CA GLN A 283 18.50 -11.28 -9.98
C GLN A 283 19.42 -10.15 -9.57
N VAL A 284 19.59 -9.99 -8.26
CA VAL A 284 20.36 -8.89 -7.67
C VAL A 284 21.50 -9.51 -6.88
N PHE A 285 22.72 -9.17 -7.28
CA PHE A 285 23.92 -9.64 -6.62
C PHE A 285 24.58 -8.48 -5.87
N ILE A 286 24.58 -8.55 -4.55
CA ILE A 286 25.20 -7.53 -3.67
C ILE A 286 26.50 -8.10 -3.15
N TYR A 287 27.60 -7.48 -3.56
CA TYR A 287 28.94 -7.81 -3.12
C TYR A 287 29.41 -6.81 -2.06
N TYR A 288 29.67 -7.28 -0.85
CA TYR A 288 30.23 -6.43 0.20
C TYR A 288 31.75 -6.38 0.05
N ALA A 289 32.26 -5.34 -0.61
CA ALA A 289 33.69 -5.06 -0.60
C ALA A 289 34.07 -4.60 0.82
N LEU A 290 34.93 -5.36 1.50
CA LEU A 290 35.63 -4.83 2.68
C LEU A 290 36.44 -3.62 2.23
N ILE A 291 36.10 -2.44 2.72
CA ILE A 291 36.98 -1.27 2.65
C ILE A 291 38.15 -1.61 3.58
N ASN A 292 39.19 -2.21 3.02
CA ASN A 292 40.47 -2.29 3.72
C ASN A 292 41.02 -0.87 3.74
N SER A 293 40.83 -0.16 4.85
CA SER A 293 41.63 1.02 5.17
C SER A 293 43.06 0.54 5.41
N HIS A 294 43.93 0.78 4.44
CA HIS A 294 45.38 0.78 4.64
C HIS A 294 45.82 2.16 5.13
#